data_AF-A0A3C1N8B4-F1
#
_entry.id   AF-A0A3C1N8B4-F1
#
_cell.length_a   1.000
_cell.length_b   1.000
_cell.length_c   1.000
_cell.angle_alpha   90.00
_cell.angle_beta   90.00
_cell.angle_gamma   90.00
#
_symmetry.space_group_name_H-M   'P 1'
#
loop_
_entity.id
_entity.type
_entity.pdbx_description
1 polymer ?
#
loop_
_entity_poly.entity_id
_entity_poly.type
_entity_poly.pdbx_seq_one_letter_code
_entity_poly.pdbx_strand_id
1 'polypeptide(L)' 'EKLPGVGQLPPAVLDRANNQESRRLVAIINSMTLGERVFPATIKGSRKKRIAKGSGTQVQEVNRLLKQFMQMQKMMKKA' A
#
# COMPACT_ATOMS: atom_id res chain seq x y z
N GLU A 1 16.15 -2.03 29.22
CA GLU A 1 15.42 -0.81 28.83
C GLU A 1 14.33 -1.09 27.78
N LYS A 2 13.13 -1.51 28.23
CA LYS A 2 11.95 -1.67 27.37
C LYS A 2 11.14 -0.36 27.40
N LEU A 3 10.94 0.24 26.22
CA LEU A 3 10.16 1.46 26.03
C LEU A 3 8.73 1.30 26.60
N PRO A 4 8.29 2.17 27.52
CA PRO A 4 6.93 2.11 28.06
C PRO A 4 5.95 2.69 27.02
N GLY A 5 4.94 1.89 26.64
CA GLY A 5 3.92 2.29 25.67
C GLY A 5 3.55 1.21 24.65
N VAL A 6 4.38 0.17 24.50
CA VAL A 6 4.13 -0.93 23.55
C VAL A 6 3.15 -1.98 24.10
N GLY A 7 2.82 -1.93 25.39
CA GLY A 7 1.94 -2.90 26.06
C GLY A 7 0.43 -2.62 25.98
N GLN A 8 0.00 -1.49 25.41
CA GLN A 8 -1.42 -1.07 25.38
C GLN A 8 -1.99 -0.98 23.96
N LEU A 9 -1.23 -1.37 22.94
CA LEU A 9 -1.76 -1.47 21.59
C LEU A 9 -2.66 -2.72 21.53
N PRO A 10 -3.92 -2.60 21.08
CA PRO A 10 -4.81 -3.76 20.92
C PRO A 10 -4.10 -4.84 20.08
N PRO A 11 -4.32 -6.14 20.34
CA PRO A 11 -3.74 -7.22 19.55
C PRO A 11 -4.00 -7.03 18.05
N ALA A 12 -5.16 -6.47 17.68
CA ALA A 12 -5.53 -6.13 16.30
C ALA A 12 -4.67 -5.02 15.64
N VAL A 13 -3.99 -4.17 16.42
CA VAL A 13 -3.07 -3.14 15.92
C VAL A 13 -1.66 -3.72 15.76
N LEU A 14 -1.23 -4.57 16.70
CA LEU A 14 0.01 -5.36 16.59
C LEU A 14 -0.06 -6.39 15.45
N ASP A 15 -1.22 -7.02 15.23
CA ASP A 15 -1.43 -8.00 14.17
C ASP A 15 -1.61 -7.34 12.78
N ARG A 16 -1.99 -6.05 12.71
CA ARG A 16 -1.90 -5.26 11.47
C ARG A 16 -0.47 -4.90 11.07
N ALA A 17 0.48 -5.02 11.99
CA ALA A 17 1.90 -5.05 11.66
C ALA A 17 2.34 -6.46 11.19
N ASN A 18 1.40 -7.33 10.79
CA ASN A 18 1.71 -8.59 10.12
C ASN A 18 2.57 -8.29 8.90
N ASN A 19 3.79 -8.81 8.97
CA ASN A 19 4.81 -8.70 7.93
C ASN A 19 4.26 -9.04 6.54
N GLN A 20 3.26 -9.91 6.43
CA GLN A 20 2.75 -10.37 5.16
C GLN A 20 1.96 -9.30 4.37
N GLU A 21 1.11 -8.51 5.03
CA GLU A 21 0.35 -7.45 4.34
C GLU A 21 1.28 -6.32 3.90
N SER A 22 2.18 -5.89 4.79
CA SER A 22 3.25 -4.94 4.48
C SER A 22 4.16 -5.42 3.35
N ARG A 23 4.54 -6.70 3.32
CA ARG A 23 5.33 -7.29 2.23
C ARG A 23 4.59 -7.23 0.89
N ARG A 24 3.28 -7.50 0.86
CA ARG A 24 2.48 -7.38 -0.37
C ARG A 24 2.42 -5.94 -0.87
N LEU A 25 2.25 -4.97 0.02
CA LEU A 25 2.28 -3.55 -0.33
C LEU A 25 3.63 -3.15 -0.94
N VAL A 26 4.73 -3.54 -0.30
CA VAL A 26 6.08 -3.30 -0.80
C VAL A 26 6.30 -3.97 -2.16
N ALA A 27 5.85 -5.21 -2.33
CA ALA A 27 5.93 -5.91 -3.61
C ALA A 27 5.19 -5.16 -4.73
N ILE A 28 3.96 -4.70 -4.48
CA ILE A 28 3.16 -3.93 -5.43
C ILE A 28 3.89 -2.64 -5.84
N ILE A 29 4.43 -1.88 -4.88
CA ILE A 29 5.15 -0.63 -5.14
C ILE A 29 6.44 -0.91 -5.93
N ASN A 30 7.16 -1.97 -5.58
CA ASN A 30 8.39 -2.37 -6.27
C ASN A 30 8.14 -2.76 -7.73
N SER A 31 6.97 -3.31 -8.05
CA SER A 31 6.57 -3.64 -9.43
C SER A 31 6.09 -2.43 -10.26
N MET A 32 6.04 -1.22 -9.68
CA MET A 32 5.76 0.02 -10.40
C MET A 32 7.03 0.65 -10.97
N THR A 33 6.88 1.33 -12.11
CA THR A 33 7.91 2.23 -12.66
C THR A 33 7.94 3.55 -11.91
N LEU A 34 9.04 4.31 -12.03
CA LEU A 34 9.20 5.62 -11.39
C LEU A 34 8.05 6.58 -11.75
N GLY A 35 7.69 6.68 -13.03
CA GLY A 35 6.59 7.54 -13.47
C GLY A 35 5.23 7.16 -12.87
N GLU A 36 5.00 5.88 -12.61
CA GLU A 36 3.76 5.40 -11.98
C GLU A 36 3.72 5.68 -10.48
N ARG A 37 4.89 5.66 -9.80
CA ARG A 37 4.98 6.01 -8.38
C ARG A 37 4.78 7.51 -8.17
N VAL A 38 5.33 8.34 -9.05
CA VAL A 38 5.18 9.81 -9.01
C VAL A 38 3.77 10.22 -9.43
N PHE A 39 3.19 9.55 -10.43
CA PHE A 39 1.86 9.85 -10.94
C PHE A 39 0.92 8.62 -10.92
N PRO A 40 0.43 8.21 -9.74
CA PRO A 40 -0.42 7.01 -9.60
C PRO A 40 -1.75 7.08 -10.38
N ALA A 41 -2.24 8.29 -10.66
CA ALA A 41 -3.45 8.52 -11.46
C ALA A 41 -3.34 8.00 -12.90
N THR A 42 -2.11 7.82 -13.42
CA THR A 42 -1.86 7.29 -14.77
C THR A 42 -2.00 5.77 -14.86
N ILE A 43 -2.12 5.07 -13.72
CA ILE A 43 -2.21 3.62 -13.64
C ILE A 43 -3.61 3.15 -14.06
N LYS A 44 -3.77 2.81 -15.34
CA LYS A 44 -4.99 2.25 -15.95
C LYS A 44 -4.96 0.71 -15.99
N GLY A 45 -5.98 0.09 -16.57
CA GLY A 45 -6.18 -1.38 -16.56
C GLY A 45 -4.97 -2.21 -17.02
N SER A 46 -4.31 -1.83 -18.11
CA SER A 46 -3.11 -2.54 -18.60
C SER A 46 -1.95 -2.50 -17.59
N ARG A 47 -1.66 -1.32 -17.03
CA ARG A 47 -0.62 -1.13 -16.00
C ARG A 47 -0.96 -1.89 -14.72
N LYS A 48 -2.23 -1.89 -14.29
CA LYS A 48 -2.69 -2.66 -13.11
C LYS A 48 -2.44 -4.16 -13.28
N LYS A 49 -2.77 -4.72 -14.46
CA LYS A 49 -2.50 -6.14 -14.76
C LYS A 49 -1.00 -6.46 -14.72
N ARG A 50 -0.16 -5.59 -15.31
CA ARG A 50 1.31 -5.77 -15.28
C ARG A 50 1.86 -5.73 -13.85
N ILE A 51 1.45 -4.74 -13.06
CA ILE A 51 1.88 -4.59 -11.66
C ILE A 51 1.47 -5.82 -10.86
N ALA A 52 0.18 -6.21 -10.91
CA ALA A 52 -0.34 -7.39 -10.23
C ALA A 52 0.44 -8.67 -10.56
N LYS A 53 0.71 -8.91 -11.86
CA LYS A 53 1.52 -10.04 -12.31
C LYS A 53 2.96 -9.97 -11.78
N GLY A 54 3.57 -8.79 -11.77
CA GLY A 54 4.94 -8.57 -11.30
C GLY A 54 5.10 -8.68 -9.78
N SER A 55 4.05 -8.34 -9.01
CA SER A 55 4.05 -8.40 -7.56
C SER A 55 3.51 -9.72 -7.00
N GLY A 56 2.97 -10.61 -7.84
CA GLY A 56 2.32 -11.84 -7.41
C GLY A 56 1.00 -11.61 -6.66
N THR A 57 0.36 -10.46 -6.89
CA THR A 57 -0.89 -10.05 -6.22
C THR A 57 -2.05 -9.98 -7.21
N GLN A 58 -3.26 -9.80 -6.71
CA GLN A 58 -4.43 -9.64 -7.58
C GLN A 58 -4.63 -8.18 -8.04
N VAL A 59 -5.34 -7.98 -9.15
CA VAL A 59 -5.67 -6.63 -9.65
C VAL A 59 -6.55 -5.86 -8.65
N GLN A 60 -7.39 -6.54 -7.85
CA GLN A 60 -8.16 -5.88 -6.80
C GLN A 60 -7.27 -5.28 -5.71
N GLU A 61 -6.16 -5.95 -5.34
CA GLU A 61 -5.22 -5.45 -4.33
C GLU A 61 -4.53 -4.16 -4.82
N VAL A 62 -4.11 -4.12 -6.08
CA VAL A 62 -3.56 -2.90 -6.71
C VAL A 62 -4.60 -1.77 -6.72
N ASN A 63 -5.87 -2.08 -7.02
CA ASN A 63 -6.94 -1.08 -6.98
C ASN A 63 -7.19 -0.53 -5.57
N ARG A 64 -7.15 -1.39 -4.55
CA ARG A 64 -7.34 -1.00 -3.14
C ARG A 64 -6.24 -0.03 -2.71
N LEU A 65 -4.98 -0.34 -3.05
CA LEU A 65 -3.84 0.52 -2.76
C LEU A 65 -3.99 1.91 -3.40
N LEU A 66 -4.34 1.95 -4.69
CA LEU A 66 -4.51 3.22 -5.41
C LEU A 66 -5.64 4.08 -4.81
N LYS A 67 -6.76 3.45 -4.41
CA LYS A 67 -7.86 4.15 -3.74
C LYS A 67 -7.44 4.72 -2.38
N GLN A 68 -6.74 3.93 -1.57
CA GLN A 68 -6.23 4.36 -0.26
C GLN A 68 -5.27 5.55 -0.44
N PHE A 69 -4.37 5.48 -1.42
CA PHE A 69 -3.45 6.57 -1.73
C PHE A 69 -4.19 7.86 -2.14
N MET A 70 -5.17 7.77 -3.06
CA MET A 70 -5.95 8.94 -3.48
C MET A 70 -6.74 9.57 -2.32
N GLN A 71 -7.26 8.75 -1.42
CA GLN A 71 -7.95 9.22 -0.22
C GLN A 71 -6.99 9.97 0.73
N MET A 72 -5.81 9.40 1.00
CA MET A 72 -4.77 10.05 1.80
C MET A 72 -4.30 11.37 1.18
N GLN A 73 -4.05 11.38 -0.12
CA GLN A 73 -3.65 12.60 -0.85
C GLN A 73 -4.72 13.70 -0.74
N LYS A 74 -6.01 13.33 -0.80
CA LYS A 74 -7.12 14.28 -0.64
C LYS A 74 -7.19 14.84 0.77
N MET A 75 -6.89 14.04 1.80
CA MET A 75 -6.83 14.53 3.18
C MET A 75 -5.63 15.46 3.41
N MET A 76 -4.44 15.10 2.91
CA MET A 76 -3.24 15.94 3.02
C MET A 76 -3.38 17.28 2.29
N LYS A 77 -4.04 17.32 1.13
CA LYS A 77 -4.31 18.57 0.41
C LYS A 77 -5.34 19.48 1.09
N LYS A 78 -6.12 18.96 2.04
CA LYS A 78 -7.13 19.70 2.79
C LYS A 78 -6.63 20.19 4.14
N ALA A 79 -5.42 19.80 4.54
CA ALA A 79 -4.75 20.21 5.77
C ALA A 79 -3.89 21.45 5.53
#